data_AF-A0A3L6EDX9-F1
#
_entry.id   AF-A0A3L6EDX9-F1
#
_cell.length_a   1.000
_cell.length_b   1.000
_cell.length_c   1.000
_cell.angle_alpha   90.00
_cell.angle_beta   90.00
_cell.angle_gamma   90.00
#
_symmetry.space_group_name_H-M   'P 1'
#
loop_
_entity.id
_entity.type
_entity.pdbx_description
1 polymer ?
#
loop_
_entity_poly.entity_id
_entity_poly.type
_entity_poly.pdbx_seq_one_letter_code
_entity_poly.pdbx_strand_id
1 'polypeptide(L)'
;MVAEYRQPLVKIEGASLSIAQVAVVATGASEAQVELDESACSRVKASSDWVMNSMMNGADSYGVTTGFGATSHRRTKEGGAL
;
A
#
# COMPACT_ATOMS: atom_id res chain seq x y z
N MET A 1 3.34 1.16 -24.60
CA MET A 1 2.21 2.11 -24.43
C MET A 1 0.88 1.62 -25.01
N VAL A 2 0.61 1.66 -26.33
CA VAL A 2 -0.71 1.24 -26.87
C VAL A 2 -0.98 -0.26 -26.67
N ALA A 3 0.05 -1.09 -26.84
CA ALA A 3 -0.07 -2.54 -26.63
C ALA A 3 -0.43 -2.89 -25.18
N GLU A 4 0.19 -2.22 -24.20
CA GLU A 4 -0.12 -2.37 -22.77
C GLU A 4 -1.52 -1.87 -22.43
N TYR A 5 -1.94 -0.73 -22.99
CA TYR A 5 -3.29 -0.17 -22.77
C TYR A 5 -4.39 -1.15 -23.22
N ARG A 6 -4.12 -1.99 -24.22
CA ARG A 6 -5.08 -2.98 -24.74
C ARG A 6 -5.06 -4.30 -23.96
N GLN A 7 -4.16 -4.48 -22.99
CA GLN A 7 -4.13 -5.69 -22.19
C GLN A 7 -5.30 -5.67 -21.20
N PRO A 8 -6.10 -6.75 -21.11
CA PRO A 8 -7.22 -6.83 -20.19
C PRO A 8 -6.78 -7.09 -18.75
N LEU A 9 -5.55 -7.57 -18.52
CA LEU A 9 -5.03 -7.87 -17.19
C LEU A 9 -3.88 -6.92 -16.82
N VAL A 10 -4.02 -6.23 -15.70
CA VAL A 10 -2.99 -5.39 -15.10
C VAL A 10 -2.51 -6.05 -13.81
N LYS A 11 -1.35 -6.69 -13.89
CA LYS A 11 -0.67 -7.26 -12.71
C LYS A 11 0.11 -6.18 -11.97
N ILE A 12 -0.10 -6.05 -10.67
CA ILE A 12 0.56 -5.07 -9.81
C ILE A 12 1.45 -5.78 -8.79
N GLU A 13 2.74 -5.43 -8.80
CA GLU A 13 3.70 -5.90 -7.79
C GLU A 13 4.33 -4.76 -6.98
N GLY A 14 4.44 -3.55 -7.54
CA GLY A 14 4.87 -2.35 -6.80
C GLY A 14 6.07 -1.59 -7.38
N ALA A 15 6.62 -2.01 -8.53
CA ALA A 15 7.73 -1.35 -9.20
C ALA A 15 7.56 -1.17 -10.73
N SER A 16 6.69 -1.95 -11.38
CA SER A 16 6.56 -1.94 -12.86
C SER A 16 5.31 -1.28 -13.44
N LEU A 17 4.57 -0.47 -12.67
CA LEU A 17 3.31 0.14 -13.13
C LEU A 17 3.56 1.22 -14.21
N SER A 18 2.91 1.10 -15.37
CA SER A 18 3.04 2.05 -16.48
C SER A 18 1.84 3.00 -16.59
N ILE A 19 2.05 4.15 -17.26
CA ILE A 19 0.97 5.13 -17.53
C ILE A 19 -0.17 4.49 -18.35
N ALA A 20 0.16 3.57 -19.27
CA ALA A 20 -0.84 2.88 -20.08
C ALA A 20 -1.74 1.98 -19.23
N GLN A 21 -1.16 1.28 -18.24
CA GLN A 21 -1.91 0.47 -17.28
C GLN A 21 -2.79 1.32 -16.36
N VAL A 22 -2.31 2.48 -15.93
CA VAL A 22 -3.14 3.44 -15.17
C VAL A 22 -4.32 3.93 -16.03
N ALA A 23 -4.06 4.28 -17.29
CA ALA A 23 -5.09 4.78 -18.19
C ALA A 23 -6.18 3.74 -18.50
N VAL A 24 -5.82 2.48 -18.76
CA VAL A 24 -6.82 1.43 -19.05
C VAL A 24 -7.72 1.16 -17.84
N VAL A 25 -7.15 1.11 -16.63
CA VAL A 25 -7.93 0.92 -15.38
C VAL A 25 -8.83 2.13 -15.12
N ALA A 26 -8.31 3.35 -15.25
CA ALA A 26 -9.08 4.57 -14.99
C ALA A 26 -10.25 4.76 -15.96
N THR A 27 -10.09 4.34 -17.22
CA THR A 27 -11.13 4.46 -18.24
C THR A 27 -12.11 3.28 -18.25
N GLY A 28 -11.80 2.18 -17.55
CA GLY A 28 -12.57 0.93 -17.63
C GLY A 28 -12.55 0.31 -19.03
N ALA A 29 -11.60 0.71 -19.88
CA ALA A 29 -11.48 0.17 -21.23
C ALA A 29 -11.11 -1.31 -21.19
N SER A 30 -11.59 -2.07 -22.17
CA SER A 30 -11.25 -3.49 -22.33
C SER A 30 -11.59 -4.40 -21.14
N GLU A 31 -12.56 -4.02 -20.30
CA GLU A 31 -12.93 -4.75 -19.08
C GLU A 31 -11.72 -5.06 -18.18
N ALA A 32 -10.81 -4.08 -18.06
CA ALA A 32 -9.54 -4.25 -17.38
C ALA A 32 -9.71 -4.79 -15.94
N GLN A 33 -9.04 -5.92 -15.67
CA GLN A 33 -8.95 -6.53 -14.36
C GLN A 33 -7.60 -6.23 -13.72
N VAL A 34 -7.60 -6.02 -12.41
CA VAL A 34 -6.40 -5.83 -11.62
C VAL A 34 -6.11 -7.10 -10.83
N GLU A 35 -4.89 -7.61 -10.95
CA GLU A 35 -4.40 -8.74 -10.18
C GLU A 35 -3.19 -8.32 -9.35
N LEU A 36 -3.15 -8.73 -8.09
CA LEU A 36 -1.99 -8.53 -7.23
C LEU A 36 -1.01 -9.71 -7.42
N ASP A 37 0.27 -9.39 -7.56
CA ASP A 37 1.29 -10.42 -7.59
C ASP A 37 1.49 -11.03 -6.20
N GLU A 38 1.16 -12.32 -6.05
CA GLU A 38 1.29 -13.06 -4.79
C GLU A 38 2.72 -13.04 -4.24
N SER A 39 3.75 -12.90 -5.08
CA SER A 39 5.14 -12.79 -4.62
C SER A 39 5.37 -11.56 -3.72
N ALA A 40 4.56 -10.50 -3.86
CA ALA A 40 4.61 -9.32 -3.01
C ALA A 40 3.98 -9.53 -1.63
N CYS A 41 3.16 -10.58 -1.43
CA CYS A 41 2.43 -10.83 -0.18
C CYS A 41 3.38 -10.97 1.02
N SER A 42 4.49 -11.69 0.85
CA SER A 42 5.47 -11.93 1.92
C SER A 42 6.09 -10.64 2.47
N ARG A 43 6.52 -9.71 1.60
CA ARG A 43 7.11 -8.42 2.01
C ARG A 43 6.07 -7.49 2.65
N VAL A 44 4.84 -7.50 2.14
CA VAL A 44 3.73 -6.74 2.73
C VAL A 44 3.44 -7.25 4.14
N LYS A 45 3.27 -8.56 4.31
CA LYS A 45 3.02 -9.18 5.61
C LYS A 45 4.15 -8.91 6.60
N ALA A 46 5.41 -9.09 6.18
CA ALA A 46 6.57 -8.85 7.05
C ALA A 46 6.60 -7.40 7.58
N SER A 47 6.31 -6.41 6.71
CA SER A 47 6.26 -5.01 7.14
C SER A 47 5.09 -4.72 8.10
N SER A 48 3.92 -5.31 7.84
CA SER A 48 2.75 -5.19 8.73
C SER A 48 3.01 -5.78 10.12
N ASP A 49 3.52 -7.01 10.17
CA ASP A 49 3.84 -7.70 11.41
C ASP A 49 4.92 -6.91 12.20
N TRP A 50 5.89 -6.29 11.51
CA TRP A 50 6.89 -5.44 12.15
C TRP A 50 6.28 -4.18 12.78
N VAL A 51 5.36 -3.49 12.10
CA VAL A 51 4.69 -2.30 12.64
C VAL A 51 3.89 -2.67 13.89
N MET A 52 3.12 -3.76 13.83
CA MET A 52 2.31 -4.22 14.97
C MET A 52 3.19 -4.56 16.18
N ASN A 53 4.27 -5.33 15.97
CA ASN A 53 5.21 -5.67 17.04
C ASN A 53 5.92 -4.44 17.61
N SER A 54 6.32 -3.49 16.75
CA SER A 54 6.96 -2.24 17.18
C SER A 54 6.03 -1.42 18.07
N MET A 55 4.76 -1.30 17.70
CA MET A 55 3.74 -0.62 18.51
C MET A 55 3.56 -1.31 19.88
N MET A 56 3.44 -2.64 19.90
CA MET A 56 3.30 -3.40 21.16
C MET A 56 4.51 -3.25 22.09
N ASN A 57 5.71 -3.10 21.51
CA ASN A 57 6.95 -2.87 22.26
C ASN A 57 7.15 -1.40 22.68
N GLY A 58 6.19 -0.51 22.38
CA GLY A 58 6.25 0.89 22.76
C GLY A 58 7.22 1.72 21.93
N ALA A 59 7.55 1.28 20.71
CA ALA A 59 8.39 2.08 19.79
C ALA A 59 7.70 3.41 19.47
N ASP A 60 8.50 4.47 19.42
CA ASP A 60 8.04 5.82 19.12
C ASP A 60 8.05 6.06 17.59
N SER A 61 6.90 5.94 16.96
CA SER A 61 6.73 5.94 15.50
C SER A 61 5.76 7.03 15.06
N TYR A 62 6.21 7.92 14.17
CA TYR A 62 5.42 9.04 13.66
C TYR A 62 4.10 8.56 13.05
N GLY A 63 2.97 9.10 13.52
CA GLY A 63 1.63 8.73 13.04
C GLY A 63 1.16 7.31 13.41
N VAL A 64 1.92 6.58 14.25
CA VAL A 64 1.53 5.26 14.76
C VAL A 64 1.30 5.35 16.28
N THR A 65 2.34 5.64 17.05
CA THR A 65 2.28 5.84 18.51
C THR A 65 2.35 7.32 18.89
N THR A 66 2.32 8.20 17.89
CA THR A 66 2.38 9.65 18.03
C THR A 66 1.24 10.33 17.26
N GLY A 67 0.98 11.60 17.55
CA GLY A 67 0.06 12.42 16.74
C GLY A 67 0.64 12.82 15.37
N PHE A 68 -0.15 13.52 14.57
CA PHE A 68 0.25 14.00 13.24
C PHE A 68 0.60 15.50 13.25
N GLY A 69 1.53 15.91 12.38
CA GLY A 69 1.88 17.30 12.13
C GLY A 69 2.26 18.07 13.39
N ALA A 70 1.62 19.22 13.63
CA ALA A 70 1.87 20.06 14.80
C ALA A 70 1.58 19.37 16.15
N THR A 71 0.80 18.29 16.15
CA THR A 71 0.44 17.52 17.36
C THR A 71 1.29 16.27 17.54
N SER A 72 2.37 16.11 16.77
CA SER A 72 3.27 14.95 16.81
C SER A 72 4.05 14.75 18.11
N HIS A 73 4.00 15.71 19.04
CA HIS A 73 4.53 15.55 20.39
C HIS A 73 3.64 14.68 21.30
N ARG A 74 2.35 14.48 20.94
CA ARG A 74 1.43 13.63 21.71
C ARG A 74 1.77 12.14 21.50
N ARG A 75 1.49 11.31 22.50
CA ARG A 75 1.75 9.87 22.49
C ARG A 75 0.48 9.09 22.80
N THR A 76 0.34 7.92 22.19
CA THR A 76 -0.75 6.96 22.46
C THR A 76 -0.21 5.53 22.48
N LYS A 77 -0.86 4.67 23.27
CA LYS A 77 -0.67 3.21 23.24
C LYS A 77 -1.85 2.49 22.57
N GLU A 78 -2.88 3.24 22.18
CA GLU A 78 -4.14 2.75 21.60
C GLU A 78 -4.13 2.87 20.07
N GLY A 79 -3.01 2.57 19.40
CA GLY A 79 -2.88 2.76 17.95
C GLY A 79 -3.86 1.94 17.11
N GLY A 80 -4.37 0.83 17.66
CA GLY A 80 -5.39 -0.01 17.00
C GLY A 80 -6.82 0.52 17.10
N ALA A 81 -7.07 1.61 17.84
CA ALA A 81 -8.40 2.23 17.98
C ALA A 81 -8.61 3.42 17.03
N LEU A 82 -7.62 3.76 16.20
CA LEU A 82 -7.63 4.84 15.22
C LEU A 82 -8.21 4.41 13.87
#